data_AF-A0A8E3YLY3-F1
#
_entry.id   AF-A0A8E3YLY3-F1
#
_cell.length_a   1.000
_cell.length_b   1.000
_cell.length_c   1.000
_cell.angle_alpha   90.00
_cell.angle_beta   90.00
_cell.angle_gamma   90.00
#
_symmetry.space_group_name_H-M   'P 1'
#
loop_
_entity.id
_entity.type
_entity.pdbx_description
1 polymer ?
#
loop_
_entity_poly.entity_id
_entity_poly.type
_entity_poly.pdbx_seq_one_letter_code
_entity_poly.pdbx_strand_id
1 'polypeptide(L)'
;MKFSGTTSSNGGHTHNRGTMNITGEFANNGEAWKNTTTSGHAAGAFTRMTTRNVTSHTETSNGGCYYSFDASKTWSGATSNNGAHTHTYSGNTENLGSGTALAVTNAYIMLMGWYRIS
;
A
#
# COMPACT_ATOMS: atom_id res chain seq x y z
N MET A 1 -15.85 21.25 26.50
CA MET A 1 -16.63 19.99 26.33
C MET A 1 -15.65 18.86 26.00
N LYS A 2 -15.89 17.63 26.45
CA LYS A 2 -15.10 16.48 25.98
C LYS A 2 -15.74 15.95 24.71
N PHE A 3 -14.97 15.79 23.65
CA PHE A 3 -15.43 15.17 22.41
C PHE A 3 -14.54 13.99 22.07
N SER A 4 -15.15 12.93 21.57
CA SER A 4 -14.45 11.80 21.02
C SER A 4 -15.29 11.15 19.94
N GLY A 5 -14.62 10.42 19.05
CA GLY A 5 -15.25 9.70 17.96
C GLY A 5 -14.28 8.72 17.33
N THR A 6 -14.82 7.91 16.42
CA THR A 6 -14.05 6.94 15.62
C THR A 6 -14.42 7.16 14.16
N THR A 7 -13.44 7.19 13.28
CA THR A 7 -13.69 7.24 11.83
C THR A 7 -14.19 5.88 11.35
N SER A 8 -15.11 5.85 10.38
CA SER A 8 -15.51 4.57 9.78
C SER A 8 -14.33 3.94 9.06
N SER A 9 -14.08 2.64 9.30
CA SER A 9 -13.12 1.88 8.50
C SER A 9 -13.83 1.32 7.28
N ASN A 10 -13.24 1.49 6.10
CA ASN A 10 -13.71 0.85 4.86
C ASN A 10 -13.31 -0.63 4.75
N GLY A 11 -12.79 -1.22 5.84
CA GLY A 11 -12.31 -2.60 5.86
C GLY A 11 -10.90 -2.76 5.29
N GLY A 12 -10.31 -3.94 5.48
CA GLY A 12 -9.03 -4.29 4.89
C GLY A 12 -9.22 -4.70 3.42
N HIS A 13 -8.26 -4.38 2.57
CA HIS A 13 -8.20 -4.92 1.23
C HIS A 13 -7.13 -6.01 1.16
N THR A 14 -7.46 -7.09 0.47
CA THR A 14 -6.57 -8.24 0.27
C THR A 14 -6.21 -8.32 -1.19
N HIS A 15 -4.94 -8.58 -1.49
CA HIS A 15 -4.53 -8.89 -2.85
C HIS A 15 -4.50 -10.40 -3.02
N ASN A 16 -5.38 -10.89 -3.88
CA ASN A 16 -5.60 -12.31 -4.15
C ASN A 16 -4.95 -12.65 -5.50
N ARG A 17 -4.85 -13.95 -5.83
CA ARG A 17 -4.39 -14.46 -7.15
C ARG A 17 -4.92 -13.68 -8.36
N GLY A 18 -6.20 -13.29 -8.34
CA GLY A 18 -6.84 -12.57 -9.44
C GLY A 18 -6.54 -11.07 -9.49
N THR A 19 -6.02 -10.49 -8.40
CA THR A 19 -5.67 -9.06 -8.33
C THR A 19 -4.16 -8.83 -8.48
N MET A 20 -3.31 -9.83 -8.20
CA MET A 20 -1.87 -9.81 -8.48
C MET A 20 -1.33 -11.23 -8.77
N ASN A 21 -1.15 -11.59 -10.05
CA ASN A 21 -0.41 -12.80 -10.42
C ASN A 21 1.05 -12.44 -10.71
N ILE A 22 1.99 -13.21 -10.16
CA ILE A 22 3.42 -13.06 -10.46
C ILE A 22 3.76 -14.08 -11.55
N THR A 23 4.16 -13.57 -12.71
CA THR A 23 4.61 -14.36 -13.84
C THR A 23 6.03 -13.97 -14.22
N GLY A 24 6.78 -14.92 -14.77
CA GLY A 24 8.11 -14.64 -15.27
C GLY A 24 8.57 -15.73 -16.21
N GLU A 25 9.65 -15.48 -16.94
CA GLU A 25 10.26 -16.45 -17.83
C GLU A 25 11.78 -16.40 -17.66
N PHE A 26 12.41 -17.57 -17.71
CA PHE A 26 13.85 -17.66 -17.87
C PHE A 26 14.19 -18.70 -18.93
N ALA A 27 15.32 -18.49 -19.58
CA ALA A 27 15.81 -19.38 -20.61
C ALA A 27 16.85 -20.34 -20.03
N ASN A 28 16.80 -21.60 -20.45
CA ASN A 28 17.87 -22.57 -20.22
C ASN A 28 18.55 -22.85 -21.57
N ASN A 29 19.87 -22.67 -21.60
CA ASN A 29 20.72 -23.07 -22.72
C ASN A 29 21.41 -24.40 -22.38
N GLY A 30 21.14 -25.43 -23.19
CA GLY A 30 21.59 -26.82 -23.01
C GLY A 30 20.73 -27.74 -23.87
N GLU A 31 21.13 -29.00 -24.06
CA GLU A 31 20.38 -30.05 -24.79
C GLU A 31 19.04 -30.40 -24.10
N ALA A 32 18.12 -29.43 -24.05
CA ALA A 32 16.81 -29.48 -23.38
C ALA A 32 15.71 -30.07 -24.29
N TRP A 33 16.11 -30.72 -25.39
CA TRP A 33 15.21 -31.28 -26.40
C TRP A 33 14.33 -32.41 -25.90
N LYS A 34 14.72 -33.12 -24.84
CA LYS A 34 13.96 -34.25 -24.28
C LYS A 34 13.36 -33.87 -22.93
N ASN A 35 12.12 -34.26 -22.65
CA ASN A 35 11.56 -34.14 -21.29
C ASN A 35 12.11 -35.27 -20.43
N THR A 36 13.35 -35.10 -19.97
CA THR A 36 14.07 -36.08 -19.14
C THR A 36 14.69 -35.37 -17.94
N THR A 37 15.01 -36.11 -16.89
CA THR A 37 15.67 -35.58 -15.69
C THR A 37 17.00 -34.88 -15.99
N THR A 38 17.67 -35.24 -17.08
CA THR A 38 18.93 -34.66 -17.56
C THR A 38 18.79 -33.41 -18.44
N SER A 39 17.57 -33.09 -18.91
CA SER A 39 17.28 -32.00 -19.87
C SER A 39 16.37 -30.91 -19.28
N GLY A 40 16.08 -31.01 -17.98
CA GLY A 40 15.22 -30.10 -17.24
C GLY A 40 13.75 -30.55 -17.22
N HIS A 41 13.22 -30.69 -16.00
CA HIS A 41 11.84 -31.05 -15.72
C HIS A 41 11.14 -29.85 -15.08
N ALA A 42 9.94 -29.50 -15.58
CA ALA A 42 9.12 -28.44 -15.00
C ALA A 42 7.96 -29.07 -14.20
N ALA A 43 7.79 -28.61 -12.96
CA ALA A 43 6.68 -29.00 -12.10
C ALA A 43 6.18 -27.80 -11.30
N GLY A 44 4.98 -27.94 -10.74
CA GLY A 44 4.37 -26.91 -9.91
C GLY A 44 4.08 -25.63 -10.70
N ALA A 45 4.62 -24.49 -10.21
CA ALA A 45 4.45 -23.18 -10.84
C ALA A 45 5.16 -23.07 -12.20
N PHE A 46 6.05 -24.01 -12.52
CA PHE A 46 6.86 -23.95 -13.73
C PHE A 46 6.26 -24.78 -14.86
N THR A 47 6.32 -24.24 -16.08
CA THR A 47 5.96 -24.94 -17.31
C THR A 47 7.09 -24.83 -18.31
N ARG A 48 7.50 -25.95 -18.90
CA ARG A 48 8.43 -25.93 -20.04
C ARG A 48 7.66 -25.48 -21.28
N MET A 49 8.15 -24.44 -21.95
CA MET A 49 7.58 -23.97 -23.21
C MET A 49 8.19 -24.76 -24.36
N THR A 50 7.34 -25.28 -25.24
CA THR A 50 7.73 -26.28 -26.25
C THR A 50 8.55 -25.73 -27.42
N THR A 51 8.64 -24.41 -27.59
CA THR A 51 9.30 -23.85 -28.77
C THR A 51 9.88 -22.46 -28.50
N ARG A 52 11.21 -22.37 -28.53
CA ARG A 52 11.98 -21.16 -28.88
C ARG A 52 13.47 -21.54 -28.84
N ASN A 53 14.17 -21.41 -29.97
CA ASN A 53 15.63 -21.55 -30.02
C ASN A 53 16.25 -20.50 -29.09
N VAL A 54 16.63 -20.91 -27.88
CA VAL A 54 17.44 -20.07 -27.00
C VAL A 54 18.86 -20.16 -27.51
N THR A 55 19.42 -19.04 -27.96
CA THR A 55 20.82 -18.92 -28.35
C THR A 55 21.62 -18.34 -27.19
N SER A 56 22.68 -19.03 -26.78
CA SER A 56 23.70 -18.47 -25.88
C SER A 56 24.49 -17.38 -26.60
N HIS A 57 24.99 -16.39 -25.85
CA HIS A 57 25.92 -15.39 -26.39
C HIS A 57 27.30 -15.98 -26.74
N THR A 58 27.64 -17.15 -26.21
CA THR A 58 28.97 -17.76 -26.30
C THR A 58 29.00 -19.21 -26.81
N GLU A 59 27.85 -19.86 -27.00
CA GLU A 59 27.78 -21.29 -27.40
C GLU A 59 26.94 -21.49 -28.66
N THR A 60 27.42 -22.33 -29.59
CA THR A 60 26.81 -22.66 -30.88
C THR A 60 25.70 -23.71 -30.81
N SER A 61 25.34 -24.16 -29.60
CA SER A 61 24.38 -25.24 -29.43
C SER A 61 22.94 -24.72 -29.51
N ASN A 62 22.21 -25.20 -30.51
CA ASN A 62 20.88 -24.73 -30.86
C ASN A 62 19.82 -25.66 -30.23
N GLY A 63 19.70 -25.69 -28.89
CA GLY A 63 18.92 -26.73 -28.20
C GLY A 63 18.13 -26.34 -26.96
N GLY A 64 18.14 -25.06 -26.57
CA GLY A 64 17.54 -24.59 -25.32
C GLY A 64 16.01 -24.49 -25.32
N CYS A 65 15.45 -24.18 -24.15
CA CYS A 65 14.02 -23.92 -23.97
C CYS A 65 13.76 -22.82 -22.95
N TYR A 66 12.54 -22.26 -22.97
CA TYR A 66 12.06 -21.35 -21.93
C TYR A 66 11.28 -22.11 -20.88
N TYR A 67 11.44 -21.68 -19.63
CA TYR A 67 10.57 -22.05 -18.53
C TYR A 67 9.74 -20.84 -18.16
N SER A 68 8.42 -20.99 -18.21
CA SER A 68 7.50 -20.00 -17.65
C SER A 68 7.21 -20.34 -16.20
N PHE A 69 7.22 -19.31 -15.37
CA PHE A 69 6.73 -19.31 -14.00
C PHE A 69 5.36 -18.66 -13.97
N ASP A 70 4.40 -19.37 -13.40
CA ASP A 70 3.07 -18.87 -13.08
C ASP A 70 2.73 -19.28 -11.65
N ALA A 71 2.84 -18.33 -10.72
CA ALA A 71 2.56 -18.56 -9.30
C ALA A 71 1.16 -19.13 -9.07
N SER A 72 0.20 -18.80 -9.94
CA SER A 72 -1.20 -19.21 -9.83
C SER A 72 -1.42 -20.72 -9.93
N LYS A 73 -0.45 -21.48 -10.47
CA LYS A 73 -0.56 -22.93 -10.65
C LYS A 73 -0.40 -23.75 -9.39
N THR A 74 0.30 -23.24 -8.37
CA THR A 74 0.55 -24.01 -7.13
C THR A 74 0.14 -23.29 -5.87
N TRP A 75 0.05 -21.97 -5.89
CA TRP A 75 -0.24 -21.21 -4.70
C TRP A 75 -1.73 -20.85 -4.62
N SER A 76 -2.33 -21.17 -3.47
CA SER A 76 -3.65 -20.68 -3.07
C SER A 76 -3.49 -19.75 -1.87
N GLY A 77 -3.96 -18.50 -1.99
CA GLY A 77 -3.88 -17.55 -0.89
C GLY A 77 -3.85 -16.08 -1.30
N ALA A 78 -3.58 -15.22 -0.31
CA ALA A 78 -3.41 -13.79 -0.43
C ALA A 78 -1.93 -13.42 -0.30
N THR A 79 -1.41 -12.57 -1.18
CA THR A 79 0.01 -12.15 -1.18
C THR A 79 0.27 -11.12 -0.10
N SER A 80 -0.75 -10.30 0.19
CA SER A 80 -0.70 -9.29 1.25
C SER A 80 -2.10 -8.95 1.72
N ASN A 81 -2.19 -8.60 3.01
CA ASN A 81 -3.37 -8.03 3.63
C ASN A 81 -2.89 -6.92 4.57
N ASN A 82 -3.36 -5.70 4.39
CA ASN A 82 -2.95 -4.57 5.23
C ASN A 82 -3.90 -4.28 6.39
N GLY A 83 -4.80 -5.22 6.72
CA GLY A 83 -5.76 -5.15 7.81
C GLY A 83 -6.80 -4.04 7.65
N ALA A 84 -7.93 -4.18 8.34
CA ALA A 84 -8.79 -3.04 8.62
C ALA A 84 -8.20 -2.30 9.83
N HIS A 85 -8.10 -0.98 9.77
CA HIS A 85 -7.85 -0.16 10.95
C HIS A 85 -8.83 1.00 11.02
N THR A 86 -9.05 1.48 12.25
CA THR A 86 -9.93 2.59 12.60
C THR A 86 -9.12 3.65 13.32
N HIS A 87 -9.31 4.92 12.97
CA HIS A 87 -8.73 6.02 13.73
C HIS A 87 -9.71 6.49 14.80
N THR A 88 -9.24 6.56 16.04
CA THR A 88 -9.96 7.19 17.14
C THR A 88 -9.42 8.59 17.34
N TYR A 89 -10.30 9.56 17.50
CA TYR A 89 -9.93 10.92 17.88
C TYR A 89 -10.65 11.29 19.17
N SER A 90 -9.96 12.04 20.03
CA SER A 90 -10.54 12.59 21.24
C SER A 90 -9.83 13.89 21.60
N GLY A 91 -10.56 14.81 22.21
CA GLY A 91 -10.01 16.06 22.68
C GLY A 91 -10.92 16.74 23.68
N ASN A 92 -10.35 17.75 24.33
CA ASN A 92 -11.08 18.66 25.17
C ASN A 92 -11.08 20.01 24.48
N THR A 93 -12.26 20.59 24.27
CA THR A 93 -12.34 22.05 24.19
C THR A 93 -12.16 22.57 25.60
N GLU A 94 -10.99 23.14 25.87
CA GLU A 94 -10.84 23.99 27.05
C GLU A 94 -11.87 25.11 26.98
N ASN A 95 -12.40 25.50 28.13
CA ASN A 95 -13.29 26.64 28.20
C ASN A 95 -12.45 27.92 28.06
N LEU A 96 -12.07 28.27 26.83
CA LEU A 96 -11.34 29.51 26.53
C LEU A 96 -12.18 30.78 26.75
N GLY A 97 -13.40 30.66 27.26
CA GLY A 97 -14.22 31.77 27.72
C GLY A 97 -15.01 31.37 28.96
N SER A 98 -14.62 31.87 30.13
CA SER A 98 -15.38 31.76 31.38
C SER A 98 -16.74 32.47 31.36
N GLY A 99 -17.20 32.97 30.20
CA GLY A 99 -18.36 33.86 30.08
C GLY A 99 -18.18 35.19 30.82
N THR A 100 -17.01 35.43 31.42
CA THR A 100 -16.68 36.65 32.14
C THR A 100 -16.50 37.77 31.13
N ALA A 101 -17.17 38.90 31.36
CA ALA A 101 -17.04 40.08 30.52
C ALA A 101 -15.55 40.49 30.42
N LEU A 102 -15.04 40.56 29.19
CA LEU A 102 -13.74 41.14 28.92
C LEU A 102 -13.86 42.65 29.09
N ALA A 103 -13.21 43.21 30.10
CA ALA A 103 -13.15 44.66 30.28
C ALA A 103 -12.27 45.27 29.18
N VAL A 104 -12.90 45.72 28.09
CA VAL A 104 -12.25 46.52 27.03
C VAL A 104 -12.33 47.99 27.42
N THR A 105 -11.66 48.36 28.51
CA THR A 105 -11.52 49.75 28.93
C THR A 105 -10.04 50.09 28.97
N ASN A 106 -9.62 51.03 28.12
CA ASN A 106 -8.27 51.56 28.18
C ASN A 106 -8.03 52.24 29.54
N ALA A 107 -6.77 52.34 29.99
CA ALA A 107 -6.47 53.11 31.19
C ALA A 107 -6.90 54.59 31.00
N TYR A 108 -7.61 55.14 31.98
CA TYR A 108 -8.08 56.52 31.97
C TYR A 108 -8.01 57.14 33.37
N ILE A 109 -7.97 58.46 33.40
CA ILE A 109 -8.16 59.26 34.62
C ILE A 109 -9.53 59.92 34.57
N MET A 110 -10.25 59.96 35.70
CA MET A 110 -11.52 60.67 35.80
C MET A 110 -11.30 62.09 36.31
N LEU A 111 -11.83 63.06 35.59
CA LEU A 111 -11.77 64.48 35.91
C LEU A 111 -13.17 65.08 35.86
N MET A 112 -13.44 66.08 36.69
CA MET A 112 -14.68 66.85 36.61
C MET A 112 -14.60 67.83 35.43
N GLY A 113 -15.46 67.62 34.43
CA GLY A 113 -15.61 68.53 33.30
C GLY A 113 -16.79 69.47 33.51
N TRP A 114 -16.55 70.77 33.44
CA TRP A 114 -17.60 71.79 33.42
C TRP A 114 -17.63 72.43 32.03
N TYR A 115 -18.81 72.59 31.44
CA TYR A 115 -18.99 73.39 30.24
C TYR A 115 -19.99 74.51 30.53
N ARG A 116 -19.77 75.68 29.94
CA ARG A 116 -20.67 76.83 30.10
C ARG A 116 -21.88 76.66 29.21
N ILE A 117 -23.06 76.86 29.78
CA ILE A 117 -24.36 76.81 29.08
C ILE A 117 -24.85 78.20 28.65
N SER A 118 -24.10 79.25 28.98
CA SER A 118 -24.30 80.65 28.58
C SER A 118 -23.01 81.45 28.74
#